data_AF-A0A1E7LJA8-F1
#
_entry.id   AF-A0A1E7LJA8-F1
#
_cell.length_a   1.000
_cell.length_b   1.000
_cell.length_c   1.000
_cell.angle_alpha   90.00
_cell.angle_beta   90.00
_cell.angle_gamma   90.00
#
_symmetry.space_group_name_H-M   'P 1'
#
loop_
_entity.id
_entity.type
_entity.pdbx_description
1 polymer ?
#
loop_
_entity_poly.entity_id
_entity_poly.type
_entity_poly.pdbx_seq_one_letter_code
_entity_poly.pdbx_strand_id
1 'polypeptide(L)'
;MTTRPTARWRILYDLFQKSDVVTYDQAADALGLHPDKDRKAIQKAMARTGEELETANKRALRPVPGVGYRIAAPNEHVMLAREYQDKSKHAIERGVNKVVNVNLNGMDPAARSLTLAVAQVLTRQNDMMARFDLRQQKSEAQIREIVERQDRSDAETAELKERLARLEAG
;
A
#
# COMPACT_ATOMS: atom_id res chain seq x y z
N MET A 1 22.59 -34.76 -13.30
CA MET A 1 22.45 -33.38 -12.79
C MET A 1 20.98 -33.11 -12.55
N THR A 2 20.54 -33.14 -11.29
CA THR A 2 19.13 -32.88 -10.94
C THR A 2 18.95 -31.37 -10.84
N THR A 3 18.41 -30.75 -11.88
CA THR A 3 18.03 -29.33 -11.87
C THR A 3 17.02 -29.14 -10.73
N ARG A 4 17.37 -28.35 -9.71
CA ARG A 4 16.42 -27.99 -8.66
C ARG A 4 15.22 -27.32 -9.32
N PRO A 5 13.99 -27.67 -8.95
CA PRO A 5 12.81 -27.00 -9.51
C PRO A 5 12.89 -25.50 -9.23
N THR A 6 12.79 -24.68 -10.28
CA THR A 6 12.78 -23.23 -10.17
C THR A 6 11.61 -22.81 -9.28
N ALA A 7 11.88 -21.95 -8.29
CA ALA A 7 10.84 -21.47 -7.41
C ALA A 7 9.78 -20.68 -8.21
N ARG A 8 8.49 -20.97 -7.98
CA ARG A 8 7.37 -20.36 -8.73
C ARG A 8 7.43 -18.82 -8.78
N TRP A 9 7.83 -18.17 -7.69
CA TRP A 9 7.95 -16.72 -7.64
C TRP A 9 9.01 -16.17 -8.61
N ARG A 10 10.09 -16.91 -8.90
CA ARG A 10 11.12 -16.47 -9.86
C ARG A 10 10.58 -16.44 -11.28
N ILE A 11 9.78 -17.45 -11.63
CA ILE A 11 9.12 -17.51 -12.94
C ILE A 11 8.22 -16.28 -13.13
N LEU A 12 7.41 -15.94 -12.12
CA LEU A 12 6.54 -14.76 -12.18
C LEU A 12 7.35 -13.45 -12.16
N TYR A 13 8.43 -13.39 -11.39
CA TYR A 13 9.35 -12.24 -11.39
C TYR A 13 9.92 -11.98 -12.79
N ASP A 14 10.34 -13.03 -13.50
CA ASP A 14 10.86 -12.94 -14.86
C ASP A 14 9.79 -12.48 -15.86
N LEU A 15 8.51 -12.82 -15.64
CA LEU A 15 7.41 -12.26 -16.44
C LEU A 15 7.32 -10.75 -16.27
N PHE A 16 7.45 -10.25 -15.03
CA PHE A 16 7.41 -8.81 -14.74
C PHE A 16 8.66 -8.03 -15.21
N GLN A 17 9.75 -8.72 -15.55
CA GLN A 17 10.87 -8.06 -16.24
C GLN A 17 10.54 -7.70 -17.69
N LYS A 18 9.51 -8.34 -18.27
CA LYS A 18 9.12 -8.19 -19.68
C LYS A 18 7.76 -7.52 -19.87
N SER A 19 6.97 -7.42 -18.81
CA SER A 19 5.62 -6.86 -18.83
C SER A 19 5.32 -6.10 -17.53
N ASP A 20 4.53 -5.04 -17.62
CA ASP A 20 3.98 -4.34 -16.45
C ASP A 20 2.69 -4.97 -15.93
N VAL A 21 2.06 -5.86 -16.69
CA VAL A 21 0.82 -6.54 -16.32
C VAL A 21 0.97 -8.04 -16.54
N VAL A 22 0.57 -8.83 -15.55
CA VAL A 22 0.49 -10.29 -15.64
C VAL A 22 -0.89 -10.73 -15.20
N THR A 23 -1.65 -11.30 -16.14
CA THR A 23 -2.97 -11.86 -15.87
C THR A 23 -2.87 -13.18 -15.10
N TYR A 24 -3.98 -13.62 -14.51
CA TYR A 24 -4.02 -14.94 -13.88
C TYR A 24 -3.81 -16.08 -14.86
N ASP A 25 -4.26 -15.96 -16.11
CA ASP A 25 -4.04 -16.97 -17.14
C ASP A 25 -2.56 -17.04 -17.52
N GLN A 26 -1.90 -15.89 -17.76
CA GLN A 26 -0.47 -15.83 -18.03
C GLN A 26 0.37 -16.41 -16.89
N ALA A 27 -0.01 -16.11 -15.64
CA ALA A 27 0.65 -16.66 -14.47
C ALA A 27 0.40 -18.17 -14.34
N ALA A 28 -0.81 -18.63 -14.63
CA ALA A 28 -1.18 -20.04 -14.56
C ALA A 28 -0.42 -20.86 -15.61
N ASP A 29 -0.40 -20.40 -16.86
CA ASP A 29 0.32 -21.01 -17.98
C ASP A 29 1.82 -21.13 -17.67
N ALA A 30 2.44 -20.04 -17.20
CA ALA A 30 3.87 -20.04 -16.86
C ALA A 30 4.22 -20.98 -15.70
N LEU A 31 3.27 -21.24 -14.80
CA LEU A 31 3.46 -22.11 -13.64
C LEU A 31 2.98 -23.54 -13.86
N GLY A 32 2.35 -23.85 -15.00
CA GLY A 32 1.69 -25.14 -15.26
C GLY A 32 0.55 -25.41 -14.28
N LEU A 33 -0.25 -24.39 -13.96
CA LEU A 33 -1.37 -24.43 -13.02
C LEU A 33 -2.69 -24.07 -13.71
N HIS A 34 -3.82 -24.31 -13.06
CA HIS A 34 -5.12 -23.83 -13.53
C HIS A 34 -5.44 -22.46 -12.90
N PRO A 35 -5.87 -21.44 -13.68
CA PRO A 35 -6.04 -20.06 -13.19
C PRO A 35 -7.05 -19.93 -12.03
N ASP A 36 -8.17 -20.68 -12.09
CA ASP A 36 -9.17 -20.67 -11.01
C ASP A 36 -8.92 -21.70 -9.90
N LYS A 37 -8.66 -22.96 -10.25
CA LYS A 37 -8.51 -24.05 -9.27
C LYS A 37 -7.27 -23.85 -8.38
N ASP A 38 -6.20 -23.32 -8.95
CA ASP A 38 -4.94 -23.08 -8.26
C ASP A 38 -4.71 -21.60 -7.92
N ARG A 39 -5.77 -20.79 -7.95
CA ARG A 39 -5.71 -19.33 -7.71
C ARG A 39 -4.93 -18.95 -6.46
N LYS A 40 -5.12 -19.69 -5.36
CA LYS A 40 -4.40 -19.46 -4.10
C LYS A 40 -2.90 -19.70 -4.22
N ALA A 41 -2.47 -20.70 -4.99
CA ALA A 41 -1.05 -20.97 -5.22
C ALA A 41 -0.41 -19.86 -6.06
N ILE A 42 -1.11 -19.39 -7.09
CA ILE A 42 -0.69 -18.24 -7.92
C ILE A 42 -0.56 -16.99 -7.07
N GLN A 43 -1.57 -16.66 -6.25
CA GLN A 43 -1.56 -15.50 -5.37
C GLN A 43 -0.41 -15.54 -4.35
N LYS A 44 -0.10 -16.70 -3.76
CA LYS A 44 1.06 -16.86 -2.87
C LYS A 44 2.39 -16.62 -3.59
N ALA A 45 2.53 -17.13 -4.81
CA ALA A 45 3.71 -16.88 -5.62
C ALA A 45 3.84 -15.40 -6.02
N MET A 46 2.71 -14.75 -6.37
CA MET A 46 2.64 -13.32 -6.65
C MET A 46 3.01 -12.45 -5.44
N ALA A 47 2.58 -12.83 -4.24
CA ALA A 47 2.95 -12.10 -3.01
C ALA A 47 4.48 -12.05 -2.84
N ARG A 48 5.15 -13.20 -2.94
CA ARG A 48 6.62 -13.23 -2.88
C ARG A 48 7.27 -12.49 -4.05
N THR A 49 6.70 -12.59 -5.25
CA THR A 49 7.18 -11.85 -6.42
C THR A 49 7.13 -10.34 -6.20
N GLY A 50 6.05 -9.85 -5.59
CA GLY A 50 5.89 -8.43 -5.24
C GLY A 50 6.95 -7.95 -4.25
N GLU A 51 7.23 -8.72 -3.19
CA GLU A 51 8.30 -8.40 -2.22
C GLU A 51 9.67 -8.26 -2.91
N GLU A 52 10.00 -9.17 -3.82
CA GLU A 52 11.28 -9.17 -4.53
C GLU A 52 11.37 -8.00 -5.53
N LEU A 53 10.32 -7.74 -6.30
CA LEU A 53 10.26 -6.57 -7.22
C LEU A 53 10.38 -5.24 -6.46
N GLU A 54 9.73 -5.13 -5.31
CA GLU A 54 9.74 -3.89 -4.52
C GLU A 54 11.14 -3.62 -3.94
N THR A 55 11.78 -4.65 -3.39
CA THR A 55 13.11 -4.52 -2.78
C THR A 55 14.23 -4.35 -3.82
N ALA A 56 14.26 -5.18 -4.86
CA ALA A 56 15.32 -5.23 -5.85
C ALA A 56 15.17 -4.19 -6.97
N ASN A 57 13.95 -3.97 -7.48
CA ASN A 57 13.70 -3.09 -8.62
C ASN A 57 12.94 -1.81 -8.28
N LYS A 58 12.53 -1.61 -7.03
CA LYS A 58 11.71 -0.47 -6.60
C LYS A 58 10.36 -0.41 -7.33
N ARG A 59 9.81 -1.57 -7.72
CA ARG A 59 8.52 -1.69 -8.42
C ARG A 59 7.52 -2.39 -7.52
N ALA A 60 6.46 -1.68 -7.11
CA ALA A 60 5.39 -2.27 -6.30
C ALA A 60 4.35 -2.97 -7.19
N LEU A 61 3.82 -4.11 -6.74
CA LEU A 61 2.70 -4.78 -7.40
C LEU A 61 1.35 -4.35 -6.81
N ARG A 62 0.37 -4.16 -7.68
CA ARG A 62 -1.03 -3.90 -7.34
C ARG A 62 -1.93 -4.96 -7.96
N PRO A 63 -2.84 -5.58 -7.19
CA PRO A 63 -3.83 -6.48 -7.76
C PRO A 63 -4.84 -5.69 -8.63
N VAL A 64 -5.19 -6.27 -9.77
CA VAL A 64 -6.27 -5.79 -10.65
C VAL A 64 -7.43 -6.79 -10.51
N PRO A 65 -8.57 -6.40 -9.89
CA PRO A 65 -9.68 -7.30 -9.62
C PRO A 65 -10.12 -8.08 -10.85
N GLY A 66 -10.28 -9.40 -10.71
CA GLY A 66 -10.69 -10.29 -11.80
C GLY A 66 -9.59 -10.59 -12.84
N VAL A 67 -8.58 -9.73 -12.99
CA VAL A 67 -7.62 -9.81 -14.11
C VAL A 67 -6.27 -10.40 -13.72
N GLY A 68 -5.64 -9.90 -12.66
CA GLY A 68 -4.26 -10.27 -12.35
C GLY A 68 -3.56 -9.27 -11.44
N TYR A 69 -2.31 -8.97 -11.78
CA TYR A 69 -1.48 -8.00 -11.09
C TYR A 69 -0.81 -7.08 -12.11
N ARG A 70 -0.60 -5.83 -11.70
CA ARG A 70 0.17 -4.85 -12.47
C ARG A 70 1.21 -4.16 -11.60
N ILE A 71 2.21 -3.59 -12.24
CA ILE A 71 3.15 -2.68 -11.61
C ILE A 71 2.42 -1.37 -11.31
N ALA A 72 2.59 -0.87 -10.09
CA ALA A 72 2.07 0.41 -9.68
C ALA A 72 2.88 1.52 -10.35
N ALA A 73 2.18 2.56 -10.82
CA ALA A 73 2.85 3.77 -11.26
C ALA A 73 3.51 4.47 -10.04
N PRO A 74 4.60 5.24 -10.23
CA PRO A 74 5.31 5.87 -9.11
C PRO A 74 4.42 6.73 -8.21
N ASN A 75 3.47 7.47 -8.79
CA ASN A 75 2.51 8.31 -8.05
C ASN A 75 1.50 7.50 -7.21
N GLU A 76 1.35 6.19 -7.44
CA GLU A 76 0.44 5.33 -6.67
C GLU A 76 1.07 4.81 -5.38
N HIS A 77 2.38 4.90 -5.19
CA HIS A 77 3.07 4.38 -4.00
C HIS A 77 2.55 5.00 -2.70
N VAL A 78 2.24 6.30 -2.70
CA VAL A 78 1.67 6.97 -1.54
C VAL A 78 0.30 6.40 -1.20
N MET A 79 -0.55 6.15 -2.21
CA MET A 79 -1.85 5.52 -1.98
C MET A 79 -1.71 4.10 -1.44
N LEU A 80 -0.79 3.31 -2.00
CA LEU A 80 -0.51 1.95 -1.52
C LEU A 80 -0.05 1.96 -0.05
N ALA A 81 0.84 2.87 0.32
CA ALA A 81 1.30 3.02 1.70
C ALA A 81 0.13 3.37 2.65
N ARG A 82 -0.79 4.27 2.23
CA ARG A 82 -1.99 4.59 3.01
C ARG A 82 -2.90 3.38 3.22
N GLU A 83 -3.12 2.58 2.18
CA GLU A 83 -3.94 1.37 2.31
C GLU A 83 -3.37 0.39 3.37
N TYR A 84 -2.04 0.30 3.49
CA TYR A 84 -1.40 -0.49 4.55
C TYR A 84 -1.50 0.16 5.93
N GLN A 85 -1.33 1.47 6.03
CA GLN A 85 -1.53 2.22 7.27
C GLN A 85 -2.95 2.04 7.81
N ASP A 86 -3.97 2.16 6.95
CA ASP A 86 -5.37 1.95 7.31
C ASP A 86 -5.59 0.51 7.80
N LYS A 87 -5.07 -0.50 7.11
CA LYS A 87 -5.17 -1.90 7.56
C LYS A 87 -4.50 -2.11 8.92
N SER A 88 -3.34 -1.50 9.13
CA SER A 88 -2.61 -1.57 10.41
C SER A 88 -3.41 -0.95 11.54
N LYS A 89 -4.05 0.20 11.29
CA LYS A 89 -4.91 0.89 12.26
C LYS A 89 -6.04 0.00 12.72
N HIS A 90 -6.82 -0.54 11.78
CA HIS A 90 -7.92 -1.45 12.09
C HIS A 90 -7.43 -2.73 12.81
N ALA A 91 -6.23 -3.22 12.50
CA ALA A 91 -5.65 -4.36 13.19
C ALA A 91 -5.32 -4.04 14.66
N ILE A 92 -4.73 -2.87 14.92
CA ILE A 92 -4.40 -2.40 16.27
C ILE A 92 -5.67 -2.11 17.07
N GLU A 93 -6.66 -1.43 16.50
CA GLU A 93 -7.97 -1.20 17.15
C GLU A 93 -8.64 -2.50 17.56
N ARG A 94 -8.64 -3.51 16.68
CA ARG A 94 -9.12 -4.86 17.03
C ARG A 94 -8.30 -5.49 18.15
N GLY A 95 -6.98 -5.31 18.14
CA GLY A 95 -6.09 -5.75 19.21
C GLY A 95 -6.45 -5.13 20.56
N VAL A 96 -6.61 -3.80 20.61
CA VAL A 96 -7.07 -3.07 21.80
C VAL A 96 -8.40 -3.64 22.29
N ASN A 97 -9.37 -3.80 21.41
CA ASN A 97 -10.69 -4.34 21.76
C ASN A 97 -10.62 -5.73 22.41
N LYS A 98 -9.69 -6.59 22.01
CA LYS A 98 -9.52 -7.93 22.60
C LYS A 98 -8.93 -7.90 24.01
N VAL A 99 -8.03 -6.96 24.30
CA VAL A 99 -7.34 -6.89 25.59
C VAL A 99 -8.05 -6.02 26.62
N VAL A 100 -8.90 -5.09 26.20
CA VAL A 100 -9.72 -4.27 27.12
C VAL A 100 -11.05 -4.94 27.49
N ASN A 101 -11.63 -5.75 26.60
CA ASN A 101 -12.91 -6.43 26.83
C ASN A 101 -12.70 -7.88 27.31
N VAL A 102 -12.02 -8.05 28.43
CA VAL A 102 -11.71 -9.38 28.98
C VAL A 102 -12.00 -9.43 30.49
N ASN A 103 -12.53 -10.56 30.97
CA ASN A 103 -12.79 -10.76 32.39
C ASN A 103 -11.48 -11.06 33.15
N LEU A 104 -10.95 -10.06 33.84
CA LEU A 104 -9.71 -10.18 34.61
C LEU A 104 -9.87 -10.96 35.92
N ASN A 105 -11.10 -11.14 36.43
CA ASN A 105 -11.33 -11.76 37.73
C ASN A 105 -11.11 -13.28 37.72
N GLY A 106 -11.22 -13.91 36.54
CA GLY A 106 -10.96 -15.34 36.36
C GLY A 106 -9.52 -15.67 35.95
N MET A 107 -8.62 -14.68 35.92
CA MET A 107 -7.23 -14.86 35.50
C MET A 107 -6.32 -15.11 36.69
N ASP A 108 -5.34 -15.99 36.49
CA ASP A 108 -4.16 -16.05 37.36
C ASP A 108 -3.41 -14.70 37.36
N PRO A 109 -2.78 -14.29 38.49
CA PRO A 109 -2.10 -13.01 38.59
C PRO A 109 -1.06 -12.74 37.49
N ALA A 110 -0.32 -13.74 37.03
CA ALA A 110 0.68 -13.55 35.98
C ALA A 110 0.02 -13.22 34.62
N ALA A 111 -1.02 -13.95 34.26
CA ALA A 111 -1.79 -13.72 33.02
C ALA A 111 -2.52 -12.36 33.06
N ARG A 112 -3.05 -11.97 34.22
CA ARG A 112 -3.67 -10.67 34.44
C ARG A 112 -2.66 -9.54 34.24
N SER A 113 -1.48 -9.65 34.84
CA SER A 113 -0.40 -8.67 34.71
C SER A 113 0.04 -8.50 33.25
N LEU A 114 0.26 -9.62 32.54
CA LEU A 114 0.59 -9.60 31.12
C LEU A 114 -0.49 -8.92 30.28
N THR A 115 -1.77 -9.27 30.51
CA THR A 115 -2.90 -8.71 29.78
C THR A 115 -2.97 -7.18 29.95
N LEU A 116 -2.80 -6.69 31.18
CA LEU A 116 -2.77 -5.25 31.46
C LEU A 116 -1.58 -4.56 30.79
N ALA A 117 -0.39 -5.18 30.80
CA ALA A 117 0.79 -4.62 30.13
C ALA A 117 0.58 -4.51 28.62
N VAL A 118 0.03 -5.55 27.98
CA VAL A 118 -0.28 -5.54 26.54
C VAL A 118 -1.36 -4.49 26.22
N ALA A 119 -2.40 -4.38 27.05
CA ALA A 119 -3.43 -3.35 26.90
C ALA A 119 -2.83 -1.94 26.91
N GLN A 120 -1.92 -1.65 27.84
CA GLN A 120 -1.24 -0.35 27.86
C GLN A 120 -0.43 -0.09 26.60
N VAL A 121 0.32 -1.08 26.10
CA VAL A 121 1.13 -0.92 24.88
C VAL A 121 0.25 -0.67 23.65
N LEU A 122 -0.80 -1.48 23.46
CA LEU A 122 -1.68 -1.36 22.30
C LEU A 122 -2.47 -0.05 22.31
N THR A 123 -2.97 0.40 23.47
CA THR A 123 -3.64 1.71 23.57
C THR A 123 -2.69 2.85 23.21
N ARG A 124 -1.44 2.84 23.72
CA ARG A 124 -0.44 3.85 23.33
C ARG A 124 -0.12 3.83 21.84
N GLN A 125 0.00 2.64 21.24
CA GLN A 125 0.20 2.51 19.80
C GLN A 125 -0.98 3.11 19.02
N ASN A 126 -2.20 2.82 19.43
CA ASN A 126 -3.41 3.36 18.81
C ASN A 126 -3.46 4.89 18.88
N ASP A 127 -3.17 5.47 20.05
CA ASP A 127 -3.13 6.92 20.24
C ASP A 127 -2.05 7.58 19.37
N MET A 128 -0.87 6.96 19.26
CA MET A 128 0.19 7.45 18.37
C MET A 128 -0.25 7.44 16.91
N MET A 129 -0.90 6.37 16.45
CA MET A 129 -1.43 6.30 15.09
C MET A 129 -2.46 7.39 14.81
N ALA A 130 -3.42 7.60 15.71
CA ALA A 130 -4.40 8.68 15.58
C ALA A 130 -3.74 10.07 15.46
N ARG A 131 -2.67 10.32 16.24
CA ARG A 131 -1.89 11.57 16.15
C ARG A 131 -1.08 11.69 14.85
N PHE A 132 -0.61 10.59 14.29
CA PHE A 132 0.06 10.61 12.99
C PHE A 132 -0.93 10.88 11.86
N ASP A 133 -2.10 10.25 11.88
CA ASP A 133 -3.18 10.49 10.90
C ASP A 133 -3.56 11.97 10.86
N LEU A 134 -3.79 12.60 12.03
CA LEU A 134 -4.12 14.02 12.12
C LEU A 134 -3.02 14.93 11.55
N ARG A 135 -1.75 14.62 11.86
CA ARG A 135 -0.61 15.39 11.33
C ARG A 135 -0.50 15.25 9.82
N GLN A 136 -0.67 14.04 9.31
CA GLN A 136 -0.63 13.76 7.88
C GLN A 136 -1.75 14.47 7.13
N GLN A 137 -3.00 14.42 7.63
CA GLN A 137 -4.12 15.16 7.06
C GLN A 137 -3.86 16.66 6.99
N LYS A 138 -3.22 17.23 8.03
CA LYS A 138 -2.81 18.64 8.03
C LYS A 138 -1.78 18.94 6.94
N SER A 139 -0.74 18.11 6.80
CA SER A 139 0.27 18.27 5.74
C SER A 139 -0.36 18.15 4.34
N GLU A 140 -1.30 17.24 4.14
CA GLU A 140 -2.00 17.08 2.87
C GLU A 140 -2.90 18.27 2.55
N ALA A 141 -3.58 18.83 3.55
CA ALA A 141 -4.33 20.07 3.38
C ALA A 141 -3.43 21.24 2.98
N GLN A 142 -2.25 21.36 3.59
CA GLN A 142 -1.27 22.40 3.25
C GLN A 142 -0.73 22.25 1.82
N ILE A 143 -0.44 21.02 1.39
CA ILE A 143 0.00 20.76 0.01
C ILE A 143 -1.09 21.15 -0.99
N ARG A 144 -2.35 20.77 -0.74
CA ARG A 144 -3.48 21.16 -1.59
C ARG A 144 -3.61 22.68 -1.70
N GLU A 145 -3.52 23.39 -0.58
CA GLU A 145 -3.59 24.85 -0.57
C GLU A 145 -2.47 25.49 -1.40
N ILE A 146 -1.24 24.96 -1.32
CA ILE A 146 -0.11 25.44 -2.12
C ILE A 146 -0.36 25.22 -3.61
N VAL A 147 -0.86 24.03 -3.99
CA VAL A 147 -1.18 23.70 -5.39
C VAL A 147 -2.27 24.62 -5.93
N GLU A 148 -3.38 24.79 -5.19
CA GLU A 148 -4.47 25.68 -5.60
C GLU A 148 -4.03 27.15 -5.75
N ARG A 149 -3.11 27.60 -4.90
CA ARG A 149 -2.52 28.94 -4.99
C ARG A 149 -1.63 29.07 -6.23
N GLN A 150 -0.82 28.06 -6.51
CA GLN A 150 0.04 28.03 -7.68
C GLN A 150 -0.77 28.04 -8.98
N ASP A 151 -1.81 27.20 -9.08
CA ASP A 151 -2.71 27.17 -10.25
C ASP A 151 -3.35 28.53 -10.52
N ARG A 152 -3.75 29.24 -9.45
CA ARG A 152 -4.29 30.60 -9.56
C ARG A 152 -3.23 31.60 -10.05
N SER A 153 -2.04 31.56 -9.48
CA SER A 153 -0.93 32.43 -9.90
C SER A 153 -0.49 32.17 -11.34
N ASP A 154 -0.51 30.92 -11.79
CA ASP A 154 -0.18 30.54 -13.17
C ASP A 154 -1.25 31.08 -14.14
N ALA A 155 -2.53 31.01 -13.77
CA ALA A 155 -3.62 31.61 -14.54
C ALA A 155 -3.52 33.13 -14.64
N GLU A 156 -3.26 33.82 -13.52
CA GLU A 156 -3.05 35.28 -13.48
C GLU A 156 -1.83 35.69 -14.33
N THR A 157 -0.74 34.93 -14.25
CA THR A 157 0.46 35.16 -15.05
C THR A 157 0.21 34.98 -16.55
N ALA A 158 -0.59 33.99 -16.93
CA ALA A 158 -0.98 33.77 -18.32
C ALA A 158 -1.82 34.94 -18.85
N GLU A 159 -2.79 35.43 -18.08
CA GLU A 159 -3.61 36.59 -18.43
C GLU A 159 -2.76 37.86 -18.59
N LEU A 160 -1.83 38.12 -17.66
CA LEU A 160 -0.94 39.27 -17.74
C LEU A 160 -0.04 39.21 -18.98
N LYS A 161 0.51 38.03 -19.31
CA LYS A 161 1.31 37.83 -20.53
C LYS A 161 0.49 38.10 -21.80
N GLU A 162 -0.75 37.62 -21.85
CA GLU A 162 -1.64 37.85 -23.00
C GLU A 162 -2.01 39.34 -23.14
N ARG A 163 -2.25 40.02 -22.02
CA ARG A 163 -2.51 41.47 -22.01
C ARG A 163 -1.30 42.28 -22.46
N LEU A 164 -0.10 41.89 -22.04
CA LEU A 164 1.15 42.55 -22.43
C LEU A 164 1.43 42.35 -23.92
N ALA A 165 1.27 41.13 -24.43
CA ALA A 165 1.39 40.83 -25.86
C ALA A 165 0.42 41.65 -26.73
N ARG A 166 -0.81 41.89 -26.25
CA ARG A 166 -1.79 42.77 -26.94
C ARG A 166 -1.36 44.23 -26.95
N LEU A 167 -0.69 44.71 -25.91
CA LEU A 167 -0.19 46.08 -25.82
C LEU A 167 1.07 46.29 -26.67
N GLU A 168 1.90 45.26 -26.82
CA GLU A 168 3.13 45.32 -27.64
C GLU A 168 2.85 45.14 -29.15
N ALA A 169 1.70 44.57 -29.52
CA ALA A 169 1.30 44.33 -30.91
C ALA A 169 0.49 45.47 -31.55
N GLY A 170 0.10 46.49 -30.78
CA GLY A 170 -0.61 47.69 -31.25
C GLY A 170 0.29 48.92 -31.24
#